data_AF-A0A958ZLI2-F1
#
_entry.id   AF-A0A958ZLI2-F1
#
_cell.length_a   1.000
_cell.length_b   1.000
_cell.length_c   1.000
_cell.angle_alpha   90.00
_cell.angle_beta   90.00
_cell.angle_gamma   90.00
#
_symmetry.space_group_name_H-M   'P 1'
#
loop_
_entity.id
_entity.type
_entity.pdbx_description
1 polymer ?
#
loop_
_entity_poly.entity_id
_entity_poly.type
_entity_poly.pdbx_seq_one_letter_code
_entity_poly.pdbx_strand_id
1 'polypeptide(L)'
;NDLDVNGHAHLLSHLDVSGTTNLWSPSFIMSVSIISDKRFKEDITRINDPISVLKKLNGYHYNLRKDVDTPFRFPDKRQYGLIAQEVQEVLPELVDVVDSNGHLGVNYDMIIPFLVEAVKKQQEQIEALSSKTGTQDIPSHKKTIEEWGSPSQGNAGQTQNNSTGFLGQNTPNPFNGETTIPYQISMDREAVQSASIWITDLNGNLKADYGVEDLRGEVTVSSAALQPGIYLYSLIINGEVADTKKMVIK
;
A
#
# COMPACT_ATOMS: atom_id res chain seq x y z
N ASN A 1 17.93 -10.65 -45.76
CA ASN A 1 18.12 -12.03 -45.25
C ASN A 1 17.19 -12.16 -44.08
N ASP A 2 16.07 -12.82 -44.32
CA ASP A 2 15.03 -12.95 -43.32
C ASP A 2 15.12 -14.37 -42.74
N LEU A 3 14.94 -14.47 -41.43
CA LEU A 3 14.84 -15.75 -40.74
C LEU A 3 13.37 -15.97 -40.39
N ASP A 4 12.76 -16.97 -41.01
CA ASP A 4 11.43 -17.44 -40.67
C ASP A 4 11.52 -18.77 -39.91
N VAL A 5 10.89 -18.83 -38.74
CA VAL A 5 10.88 -20.02 -37.87
C VAL A 5 9.44 -20.43 -37.63
N ASN A 6 9.00 -21.47 -38.33
CA ASN A 6 7.68 -22.08 -38.14
C ASN A 6 7.73 -23.14 -37.02
N GLY A 7 8.01 -22.70 -35.79
CA GLY A 7 8.18 -23.60 -34.64
C GLY A 7 8.83 -22.95 -33.42
N HIS A 8 9.55 -23.75 -32.63
CA HIS A 8 10.23 -23.28 -31.43
C HIS A 8 11.68 -22.89 -31.73
N ALA A 9 12.09 -21.73 -31.23
CA ALA A 9 13.49 -21.33 -31.14
C ALA A 9 13.93 -21.40 -29.68
N HIS A 10 15.00 -22.17 -29.40
CA HIS A 10 15.61 -22.26 -28.07
C HIS A 10 16.96 -21.57 -28.08
N LEU A 11 17.09 -20.49 -27.29
CA LEU A 11 18.33 -19.75 -27.10
C LEU A 11 18.86 -20.05 -25.69
N LEU A 12 20.11 -20.53 -25.61
CA LEU A 12 20.72 -20.97 -24.35
C LEU A 12 21.44 -19.85 -23.59
N SER A 13 21.60 -18.68 -24.21
CA SER A 13 22.36 -17.54 -23.68
C SER A 13 21.56 -16.25 -23.86
N HIS A 14 22.15 -15.18 -24.43
CA HIS A 14 21.49 -13.90 -24.67
C HIS A 14 20.93 -13.79 -26.11
N LEU A 15 19.96 -12.90 -26.27
CA LEU A 15 19.40 -12.45 -27.54
C LEU A 15 19.53 -10.93 -27.60
N ASP A 16 20.36 -10.42 -28.50
CA ASP A 16 20.48 -8.98 -28.74
C ASP A 16 19.60 -8.58 -29.93
N VAL A 17 18.69 -7.64 -29.70
CA VAL A 17 17.78 -7.12 -30.72
C VAL A 17 17.98 -5.61 -30.82
N SER A 18 18.55 -5.15 -31.93
CA SER A 18 18.77 -3.71 -32.20
C SER A 18 17.53 -2.99 -32.77
N GLY A 19 16.39 -3.67 -32.81
CA GLY A 19 15.13 -3.16 -33.35
C GLY A 19 13.94 -3.52 -32.46
N THR A 20 12.76 -3.58 -33.05
CA THR A 20 11.52 -3.87 -32.32
C THR A 20 11.28 -5.36 -32.18
N THR A 21 10.85 -5.78 -30.99
CA THR A 21 10.32 -7.12 -30.72
C THR A 21 8.82 -7.03 -30.48
N ASN A 22 8.02 -7.71 -31.31
CA ASN A 22 6.57 -7.81 -31.12
C ASN A 22 6.21 -9.17 -30.50
N LEU A 23 5.53 -9.16 -29.36
CA LEU A 23 5.07 -10.36 -28.66
C LEU A 23 3.54 -10.44 -28.71
N TRP A 24 3.00 -11.26 -29.63
CA TRP A 24 1.56 -11.35 -29.90
C TRP A 24 0.80 -12.30 -28.96
N SER A 25 1.52 -12.99 -28.08
CA SER A 25 0.97 -13.94 -27.11
C SER A 25 1.42 -13.63 -25.69
N PRO A 26 0.66 -14.06 -24.66
CA PRO A 26 1.10 -13.99 -23.28
C PRO A 26 2.52 -14.53 -23.13
N SER A 27 3.39 -13.73 -22.53
CA SER A 27 4.81 -14.02 -22.40
C SER A 27 5.18 -14.11 -20.92
N PHE A 28 5.98 -15.10 -20.56
CA PHE A 28 6.56 -15.19 -19.23
C PHE A 28 7.92 -14.49 -19.23
N ILE A 29 7.98 -13.33 -18.60
CA ILE A 29 9.21 -12.53 -18.46
C ILE A 29 9.54 -12.44 -16.97
N MET A 30 10.74 -12.88 -16.59
CA MET A 30 11.16 -12.88 -15.19
C MET A 30 11.38 -11.46 -14.65
N SER A 31 11.99 -10.59 -15.45
CA SER A 31 12.25 -9.20 -15.09
C SER A 31 12.48 -8.36 -16.35
N VAL A 32 12.07 -7.09 -16.31
CA VAL A 32 12.33 -6.09 -17.37
C VAL A 32 13.01 -4.90 -16.71
N SER A 33 14.16 -4.49 -17.27
CA SER A 33 14.85 -3.27 -16.89
C SER A 33 14.80 -2.28 -18.05
N ILE A 34 14.13 -1.16 -17.83
CA ILE A 34 13.97 -0.10 -18.84
C ILE A 34 15.05 0.97 -18.61
N ILE A 35 15.68 1.43 -19.69
CA ILE A 35 16.69 2.50 -19.63
C ILE A 35 16.02 3.78 -19.10
N SER A 36 16.54 4.34 -18.01
CA SER A 36 15.93 5.49 -17.33
C SER A 36 16.96 6.48 -16.75
N ASP A 37 18.23 6.39 -17.17
CA ASP A 37 19.32 7.26 -16.72
C ASP A 37 19.00 8.73 -17.05
N LYS A 38 19.27 9.64 -16.11
CA LYS A 38 19.01 11.08 -16.25
C LYS A 38 19.71 11.68 -17.47
N ARG A 39 20.88 11.15 -17.87
CA ARG A 39 21.65 11.65 -19.02
C ARG A 39 20.97 11.40 -20.37
N PHE A 40 19.97 10.53 -20.42
CA PHE A 40 19.18 10.26 -21.62
C PHE A 40 17.85 11.03 -21.64
N LYS A 41 17.71 12.05 -20.78
CA LYS A 41 16.47 12.81 -20.60
C LYS A 41 16.74 14.31 -20.67
N GLU A 42 15.87 15.03 -21.34
CA GLU A 42 15.81 16.49 -21.39
C GLU A 42 14.41 16.97 -20.95
N ASP A 43 14.25 18.28 -20.72
CA ASP A 43 12.97 18.90 -20.33
C ASP A 43 12.25 18.24 -19.14
N ILE A 44 13.03 17.82 -18.14
CA ILE A 44 12.54 17.08 -16.98
C ILE A 44 11.68 17.99 -16.09
N THR A 45 10.37 17.79 -16.14
CA THR A 45 9.38 18.46 -15.28
C THR A 45 8.63 17.45 -14.43
N ARG A 46 8.22 17.87 -13.23
CA ARG A 46 7.46 17.02 -12.31
C ARG A 46 5.97 17.01 -12.69
N ILE A 47 5.31 15.87 -12.50
CA ILE A 47 3.85 15.74 -12.69
C ILE A 47 3.15 16.47 -11.53
N ASN A 48 2.51 17.60 -11.82
CA ASN A 48 1.95 18.48 -10.78
C ASN A 48 0.51 18.14 -10.37
N ASP A 49 -0.30 17.60 -11.28
CA ASP A 49 -1.71 17.28 -10.99
C ASP A 49 -2.11 15.83 -11.30
N PRO A 50 -1.43 14.85 -10.68
CA PRO A 50 -1.63 13.44 -10.99
C PRO A 50 -3.04 12.95 -10.61
N ILE A 51 -3.61 13.43 -9.51
CA ILE A 51 -4.92 12.99 -9.02
C ILE A 51 -6.02 13.38 -10.01
N SER A 52 -6.04 14.63 -10.50
CA SER A 52 -7.08 15.07 -11.44
C SER A 52 -7.02 14.32 -12.77
N VAL A 53 -5.82 14.00 -13.24
CA VAL A 53 -5.61 13.18 -14.44
C VAL A 53 -6.17 11.78 -14.21
N LEU A 54 -5.74 11.09 -13.14
CA LEU A 54 -6.16 9.72 -12.86
C LEU A 54 -7.66 9.60 -12.58
N LYS A 55 -8.30 10.62 -11.98
CA LYS A 55 -9.76 10.64 -11.75
C LYS A 55 -10.60 10.64 -13.03
N LYS A 56 -10.02 10.96 -14.18
CA LYS A 56 -10.71 10.89 -15.48
C LYS A 56 -10.63 9.50 -16.11
N LEU A 57 -9.77 8.63 -15.60
CA LEU A 57 -9.58 7.27 -16.10
C LEU A 57 -10.39 6.28 -15.24
N ASN A 58 -10.87 5.22 -15.88
CA ASN A 58 -11.65 4.19 -15.21
C ASN A 58 -10.97 2.83 -15.34
N GLY A 59 -10.94 2.08 -14.23
CA GLY A 59 -10.52 0.68 -14.21
C GLY A 59 -11.70 -0.23 -14.54
N TYR A 60 -11.49 -1.16 -15.46
CA TYR A 60 -12.50 -2.11 -15.90
C TYR A 60 -12.06 -3.55 -15.70
N HIS A 61 -13.04 -4.44 -15.61
CA HIS A 61 -12.85 -5.85 -15.89
C HIS A 61 -13.55 -6.21 -17.19
N TYR A 62 -12.97 -7.08 -18.01
CA TYR A 62 -13.55 -7.44 -19.30
C TYR A 62 -13.11 -8.85 -19.74
N ASN A 63 -13.85 -9.40 -20.69
CA ASN A 63 -13.43 -10.58 -21.43
C ASN A 63 -13.04 -10.14 -22.84
N LEU A 64 -11.94 -10.70 -23.36
CA LEU A 64 -11.51 -10.39 -24.72
C LEU A 64 -12.40 -11.11 -25.73
N ARG A 65 -12.78 -10.37 -26.78
CA ARG A 65 -13.56 -10.89 -27.89
C ARG A 65 -12.69 -11.76 -28.79
N LYS A 66 -13.14 -13.00 -29.07
CA LYS A 66 -12.41 -13.95 -29.92
C LYS A 66 -12.75 -13.83 -31.41
N ASP A 67 -13.78 -13.04 -31.72
CA ASP A 67 -14.30 -12.82 -33.07
C ASP A 67 -13.71 -11.57 -33.74
N VAL A 68 -12.68 -10.97 -33.13
CA VAL A 68 -11.96 -9.82 -33.69
C VAL A 68 -10.85 -10.35 -34.59
N ASP A 69 -10.76 -9.82 -35.81
CA ASP A 69 -9.67 -10.12 -36.74
C ASP A 69 -8.40 -9.40 -36.28
N THR A 70 -7.51 -10.15 -35.62
CA THR A 70 -6.28 -9.61 -35.05
C THR A 70 -5.19 -10.68 -34.94
N PRO A 71 -3.90 -10.31 -35.10
CA PRO A 71 -2.79 -11.23 -34.86
C PRO A 71 -2.62 -11.65 -33.39
N PHE A 72 -3.31 -11.01 -32.44
CA PHE A 72 -3.18 -11.31 -31.01
C PHE A 72 -3.85 -12.63 -30.60
N ARG A 73 -3.18 -13.40 -29.75
CA ARG A 73 -3.78 -14.57 -29.09
C ARG A 73 -4.31 -14.19 -27.72
N PHE A 74 -5.63 -14.04 -27.61
CA PHE A 74 -6.28 -13.65 -26.37
C PHE A 74 -6.51 -14.82 -25.39
N PRO A 75 -6.24 -14.62 -24.08
CA PRO A 75 -6.55 -15.62 -23.06
C PRO A 75 -8.06 -15.75 -22.80
N ASP A 76 -8.48 -16.94 -22.38
CA ASP A 76 -9.87 -17.28 -22.05
C ASP A 76 -10.32 -16.84 -20.65
N LYS A 77 -9.55 -15.97 -20.00
CA LYS A 77 -9.79 -15.52 -18.62
C LYS A 77 -10.20 -14.05 -18.62
N ARG A 78 -10.99 -13.66 -17.61
CA ARG A 78 -11.29 -12.26 -17.33
C ARG A 78 -10.00 -11.48 -17.12
N GLN A 79 -9.91 -10.33 -17.76
CA GLN A 79 -8.80 -9.38 -17.67
C GLN A 79 -9.25 -8.12 -16.91
N TYR A 80 -8.27 -7.34 -16.48
CA TYR A 80 -8.46 -6.04 -15.84
C TYR A 80 -7.55 -5.02 -16.51
N GLY A 81 -8.03 -3.80 -16.68
CA GLY A 81 -7.27 -2.77 -17.36
C GLY A 81 -8.09 -1.51 -17.64
N LEU A 82 -7.56 -0.70 -18.55
CA LEU A 82 -8.11 0.56 -19.03
C LEU A 82 -8.61 0.40 -20.48
N ILE A 83 -9.49 1.30 -20.89
CA ILE A 83 -9.92 1.43 -22.29
C ILE A 83 -9.01 2.45 -22.98
N ALA A 84 -8.36 2.03 -24.07
CA ALA A 84 -7.36 2.87 -24.76
C ALA A 84 -7.93 4.21 -25.25
N GLN A 85 -9.19 4.23 -25.69
CA GLN A 85 -9.85 5.45 -26.16
C GLN A 85 -10.06 6.46 -25.01
N GLU A 86 -10.44 6.01 -23.81
CA GLU A 86 -10.54 6.89 -22.64
C GLU A 86 -9.18 7.42 -22.21
N VAL A 87 -8.15 6.57 -22.27
CA VAL A 87 -6.77 7.00 -21.99
C VAL A 87 -6.33 8.04 -23.02
N GLN A 88 -6.64 7.84 -24.30
CA GLN A 88 -6.24 8.74 -25.37
C GLN A 88 -6.80 10.16 -25.21
N GLU A 89 -8.02 10.31 -24.68
CA GLU A 89 -8.62 11.62 -24.42
C GLU A 89 -7.91 12.41 -23.29
N VAL A 90 -7.20 11.71 -22.40
CA VAL A 90 -6.62 12.29 -21.17
C VAL A 90 -5.09 12.34 -21.23
N LEU A 91 -4.46 11.29 -21.74
CA LEU A 91 -3.03 11.04 -21.85
C LEU A 91 -2.74 10.39 -23.22
N PRO A 92 -2.86 11.14 -24.33
CA PRO A 92 -2.68 10.58 -25.67
C PRO A 92 -1.29 9.97 -25.89
N GLU A 93 -0.27 10.42 -25.16
CA GLU A 93 1.10 9.94 -25.26
C GLU A 93 1.29 8.50 -24.73
N LEU A 94 0.29 7.97 -24.04
CA LEU A 94 0.28 6.59 -23.54
C LEU A 94 -0.35 5.61 -24.52
N VAL A 95 -0.88 6.08 -25.65
CA VAL A 95 -1.69 5.28 -26.56
C VAL A 95 -1.03 5.20 -27.93
N ASP A 96 -0.74 3.98 -28.36
CA ASP A 96 -0.15 3.68 -29.65
C ASP A 96 -1.08 2.84 -30.51
N VAL A 97 -0.93 2.94 -31.83
CA VAL A 97 -1.53 2.00 -32.78
C VAL A 97 -0.69 0.73 -32.80
N VAL A 98 -1.31 -0.42 -32.50
CA VAL A 98 -0.61 -1.70 -32.29
C VAL A 98 -0.66 -2.65 -33.49
N ASP A 99 -1.47 -2.36 -34.50
CA ASP A 99 -1.51 -3.12 -35.74
C ASP A 99 -1.96 -2.29 -36.95
N SER A 100 -1.92 -2.89 -38.14
CA SER A 100 -2.31 -2.24 -39.40
C SER A 100 -3.81 -1.91 -39.48
N ASN A 101 -4.64 -2.50 -38.61
CA ASN A 101 -6.08 -2.27 -38.57
C ASN A 101 -6.44 -1.05 -37.71
N GLY A 102 -5.44 -0.40 -37.09
CA GLY A 102 -5.65 0.80 -36.28
C GLY A 102 -6.11 0.50 -34.86
N HIS A 103 -5.95 -0.75 -34.38
CA HIS A 103 -6.26 -1.05 -32.98
C HIS A 103 -5.31 -0.30 -32.05
N LEU A 104 -5.83 0.13 -30.90
CA LEU A 104 -5.09 0.93 -29.93
C LEU A 104 -4.63 0.08 -28.75
N GLY A 105 -3.40 0.31 -28.32
CA GLY A 105 -2.81 -0.25 -27.10
C GLY A 105 -2.44 0.85 -26.11
N VAL A 106 -2.32 0.49 -24.83
CA VAL A 106 -1.91 1.41 -23.75
C VAL A 106 -0.54 1.01 -23.23
N ASN A 107 0.37 1.97 -23.14
CA ASN A 107 1.63 1.85 -22.42
C ASN A 107 1.39 2.06 -20.91
N TYR A 108 1.17 0.95 -20.19
CA TYR A 108 0.90 0.99 -18.76
C TYR A 108 2.10 1.46 -17.92
N ASP A 109 3.33 1.28 -18.40
CA ASP A 109 4.53 1.70 -17.66
C ASP A 109 4.57 3.22 -17.48
N MET A 110 4.07 3.95 -18.48
CA MET A 110 4.00 5.42 -18.45
C MET A 110 2.91 5.95 -17.50
N ILE A 111 2.01 5.11 -16.98
CA ILE A 111 1.04 5.50 -15.94
C ILE A 111 1.70 5.50 -14.56
N ILE A 112 2.72 4.68 -14.34
CA ILE A 112 3.35 4.48 -13.01
C ILE A 112 3.83 5.79 -12.39
N PRO A 113 4.50 6.72 -13.10
CA PRO A 113 4.90 8.00 -12.53
C PRO A 113 3.72 8.85 -12.02
N PHE A 114 2.55 8.79 -12.68
CA PHE A 114 1.34 9.44 -12.20
C PHE A 114 0.86 8.83 -10.89
N LEU A 115 0.87 7.50 -10.77
CA LEU A 115 0.49 6.80 -9.52
C LEU A 115 1.43 7.17 -8.37
N VAL A 116 2.74 7.24 -8.62
CA VAL A 116 3.74 7.64 -7.61
C VAL A 116 3.44 9.05 -7.09
N GLU A 117 3.24 10.01 -7.98
CA GLU A 117 2.93 11.39 -7.57
C GLU A 117 1.54 11.53 -6.96
N ALA A 118 0.56 10.70 -7.37
CA ALA A 118 -0.77 10.66 -6.76
C ALA A 118 -0.72 10.17 -5.32
N VAL A 119 0.04 9.10 -5.03
CA VAL A 119 0.22 8.59 -3.66
C VAL A 119 0.87 9.64 -2.77
N LYS A 120 1.92 10.33 -3.26
CA LYS A 120 2.55 11.44 -2.52
C LYS A 120 1.57 12.57 -2.25
N LYS A 121 0.83 13.03 -3.26
CA LYS A 121 -0.16 14.10 -3.12
C LYS A 121 -1.32 13.71 -2.22
N GLN A 122 -1.74 12.44 -2.24
CA GLN A 122 -2.73 11.90 -1.31
C GLN A 122 -2.19 11.87 0.12
N GLN A 123 -0.93 11.50 0.33
CA GLN A 123 -0.29 11.52 1.64
C GLN A 123 -0.19 12.95 2.20
N GLU A 124 0.18 13.93 1.37
CA GLU A 124 0.19 15.35 1.74
C GLU A 124 -1.21 15.84 2.14
N GLN A 125 -2.26 15.40 1.44
CA GLN A 125 -3.65 15.72 1.80
C GLN A 125 -4.06 15.09 3.12
N ILE A 126 -3.65 13.85 3.39
CA ILE A 126 -3.91 13.16 4.67
C ILE A 126 -3.23 13.91 5.81
N GLU A 127 -1.94 14.24 5.68
CA GLU A 127 -1.18 14.99 6.69
C GLU A 127 -1.79 16.38 6.96
N ALA A 128 -2.19 17.09 5.90
CA ALA A 128 -2.87 18.38 6.03
C ALA A 128 -4.25 18.28 6.71
N LEU A 129 -5.01 17.21 6.45
CA LEU A 129 -6.30 16.97 7.10
C LEU A 129 -6.14 16.55 8.57
N SER A 130 -5.15 15.71 8.89
CA SER A 130 -4.82 15.32 10.26
C SER A 130 -4.41 16.53 11.10
N SER A 131 -3.55 17.39 10.54
CA SER A 131 -3.11 18.64 11.18
C SER A 131 -4.28 19.60 11.47
N LYS A 132 -5.26 19.70 10.56
CA LYS A 132 -6.46 20.56 10.74
C LYS A 132 -7.46 20.00 11.75
N THR A 133 -7.50 18.67 11.92
CA THR A 133 -8.49 18.00 12.78
C THR A 133 -8.01 17.92 14.25
N GLY A 134 -6.77 18.33 14.55
CA GLY A 134 -6.24 18.29 15.92
C GLY A 134 -6.02 16.86 16.46
N THR A 135 -6.26 15.83 15.65
CA THR A 135 -5.77 14.47 15.86
C THR A 135 -4.26 14.50 15.72
N GLN A 136 -3.57 14.71 16.84
CA GLN A 136 -2.16 14.40 16.98
C GLN A 136 -1.93 12.98 16.47
N ASP A 137 -0.87 12.82 15.71
CA ASP A 137 -0.43 11.59 15.07
C ASP A 137 -0.57 10.40 16.01
N ILE A 138 -1.54 9.53 15.68
CA ILE A 138 -1.46 8.16 16.15
C ILE A 138 -0.41 7.46 15.32
N PRO A 139 0.62 6.81 15.91
CA PRO A 139 1.62 6.05 15.19
C PRO A 139 0.93 4.88 14.50
N SER A 140 0.39 5.17 13.31
CA SER A 140 0.02 4.19 12.33
C SER A 140 1.35 3.62 11.88
N HIS A 141 1.66 2.44 12.39
CA HIS A 141 2.77 1.57 12.05
C HIS A 141 3.40 1.91 10.69
N LYS A 142 4.35 2.84 10.65
CA LYS A 142 5.30 2.99 9.55
C LYS A 142 6.28 1.82 9.66
N LYS A 143 5.78 0.58 9.55
CA LYS A 143 6.62 -0.49 9.05
C LYS A 143 6.75 -0.26 7.57
N THR A 144 7.82 0.44 7.22
CA THR A 144 8.32 0.57 5.86
C THR A 144 8.38 -0.83 5.24
N ILE A 145 8.05 -0.94 3.95
CA ILE A 145 8.06 -2.15 3.11
C ILE A 145 9.44 -2.88 3.07
N GLU A 146 10.44 -2.40 3.81
CA GLU A 146 11.80 -2.94 3.90
C GLU A 146 11.93 -4.24 4.72
N GLU A 147 10.93 -4.65 5.50
CA GLU A 147 11.02 -5.88 6.32
C GLU A 147 10.55 -7.18 5.64
N TRP A 148 10.06 -7.15 4.39
CA TRP A 148 9.61 -8.35 3.64
C TRP A 148 10.55 -8.76 2.50
N GLY A 149 11.83 -8.37 2.57
CA GLY A 149 12.82 -8.63 1.53
C GLY A 149 14.17 -9.10 2.05
N SER A 150 14.25 -10.33 2.58
CA SER A 150 15.39 -11.27 2.41
C SER A 150 15.17 -12.58 3.20
N PRO A 151 15.30 -13.77 2.58
CA PRO A 151 15.38 -15.02 3.32
C PRO A 151 16.83 -15.24 3.77
N SER A 152 17.11 -15.10 5.06
CA SER A 152 18.36 -15.60 5.66
C SER A 152 18.07 -16.80 6.56
N GLN A 153 18.73 -17.91 6.24
CA GLN A 153 18.69 -19.17 6.95
C GLN A 153 19.36 -19.04 8.34
N GLY A 154 18.75 -19.69 9.34
CA GLY A 154 19.45 -20.33 10.45
C GLY A 154 19.96 -19.45 11.59
N ASN A 155 19.21 -19.38 12.69
CA ASN A 155 19.60 -20.01 13.97
C ASN A 155 18.55 -19.71 15.06
N ALA A 156 18.18 -20.76 15.80
CA ALA A 156 17.39 -20.66 17.02
C ALA A 156 18.25 -19.99 18.12
N GLY A 157 17.92 -18.75 18.45
CA GLY A 157 18.51 -18.00 19.55
C GLY A 157 17.56 -16.87 19.94
N GLN A 158 16.89 -17.04 21.09
CA GLN A 158 16.09 -16.08 21.85
C GLN A 158 15.70 -14.77 21.15
N THR A 159 14.46 -14.70 20.67
CA THR A 159 13.79 -13.44 20.38
C THR A 159 13.46 -12.75 21.71
N GLN A 160 14.38 -11.93 22.22
CA GLN A 160 14.03 -10.87 23.16
C GLN A 160 13.15 -9.88 22.38
N ASN A 161 11.84 -10.10 22.39
CA ASN A 161 10.89 -9.06 22.02
C ASN A 161 11.06 -7.97 23.09
N ASN A 162 11.86 -6.95 22.78
CA ASN A 162 11.99 -5.73 23.60
C ASN A 162 10.67 -4.95 23.55
N SER A 163 9.62 -5.48 24.17
CA SER A 163 8.35 -4.78 24.38
C SER A 163 8.63 -3.64 25.35
N THR A 164 8.49 -2.40 24.91
CA THR A 164 8.70 -1.20 25.73
C THR A 164 7.61 -1.01 26.79
N GLY A 165 6.54 -1.81 26.71
CA GLY A 165 5.49 -1.89 27.70
C GLY A 165 4.53 -3.05 27.43
N PHE A 166 3.58 -3.26 28.33
CA PHE A 166 2.60 -4.34 28.32
C PHE A 166 1.23 -3.80 28.71
N LEU A 167 0.20 -4.29 28.04
CA LEU A 167 -1.18 -4.17 28.48
C LEU A 167 -1.64 -5.50 29.07
N GLY A 168 -2.59 -5.47 30.00
CA GLY A 168 -3.39 -6.63 30.35
C GLY A 168 -4.76 -6.62 29.66
N GLN A 169 -5.46 -7.75 29.74
CA GLN A 169 -6.83 -7.82 29.25
C GLN A 169 -7.73 -6.97 30.12
N ASN A 170 -8.53 -6.11 29.50
CA ASN A 170 -9.47 -5.26 30.23
C ASN A 170 -10.48 -6.13 31.01
N THR A 171 -10.82 -5.70 32.23
CA THR A 171 -11.73 -6.43 33.11
C THR A 171 -12.88 -5.51 33.57
N PRO A 172 -14.15 -5.87 33.33
CA PRO A 172 -14.64 -7.02 32.55
C PRO A 172 -14.50 -6.84 31.02
N ASN A 173 -14.40 -7.95 30.28
CA ASN A 173 -14.54 -7.98 28.83
C ASN A 173 -15.42 -9.17 28.40
N PRO A 174 -16.59 -8.97 27.76
CA PRO A 174 -17.18 -7.69 27.37
C PRO A 174 -17.77 -6.87 28.53
N PHE A 175 -17.97 -5.57 28.35
CA PHE A 175 -18.54 -4.64 29.35
C PHE A 175 -19.63 -3.72 28.79
N ASN A 176 -20.49 -3.15 29.65
CA ASN A 176 -21.58 -2.23 29.30
C ASN A 176 -21.69 -1.02 30.26
N GLY A 177 -20.64 -0.79 31.05
CA GLY A 177 -20.51 0.30 32.01
C GLY A 177 -19.07 0.77 32.00
N GLU A 178 -18.28 0.31 32.96
CA GLU A 178 -16.84 0.58 33.03
C GLU A 178 -16.02 -0.71 32.91
N THR A 179 -14.78 -0.57 32.45
CA THR A 179 -13.75 -1.61 32.49
C THR A 179 -12.43 -1.00 32.92
N THR A 180 -11.59 -1.78 33.61
CA THR A 180 -10.20 -1.36 33.88
C THR A 180 -9.23 -2.05 32.93
N ILE A 181 -8.17 -1.34 32.55
CA ILE A 181 -7.09 -1.81 31.68
C ILE A 181 -5.79 -1.69 32.46
N PRO A 182 -5.22 -2.79 32.98
CA PRO A 182 -3.91 -2.73 33.62
C PRO A 182 -2.81 -2.56 32.59
N TYR A 183 -1.78 -1.79 32.93
CA TYR A 183 -0.64 -1.53 32.05
C TYR A 183 0.67 -1.48 32.84
N GLN A 184 1.78 -1.71 32.14
CA GLN A 184 3.13 -1.57 32.66
C GLN A 184 4.06 -1.06 31.56
N ILE A 185 4.87 -0.07 31.85
CA ILE A 185 5.92 0.47 30.99
C ILE A 185 7.25 -0.17 31.41
N SER A 186 7.97 -0.73 30.45
CA SER A 186 9.23 -1.45 30.62
C SER A 186 10.44 -0.58 30.23
N MET A 187 10.32 0.73 30.47
CA MET A 187 11.37 1.74 30.27
C MET A 187 11.65 2.47 31.57
N ASP A 188 12.86 3.03 31.69
CA ASP A 188 13.21 3.91 32.79
C ASP A 188 12.38 5.20 32.74
N ARG A 189 11.97 5.72 33.91
CA ARG A 189 11.09 6.91 33.98
C ARG A 189 11.66 8.12 33.24
N GLU A 190 12.98 8.30 33.28
CA GLU A 190 13.66 9.40 32.60
C GLU A 190 13.64 9.29 31.07
N ALA A 191 13.45 8.07 30.53
CA ALA A 191 13.35 7.82 29.10
C ALA A 191 11.91 7.98 28.57
N VAL A 192 10.90 8.02 29.45
CA VAL A 192 9.49 8.20 29.07
C VAL A 192 9.17 9.69 29.01
N GLN A 193 9.09 10.24 27.81
CA GLN A 193 8.68 11.62 27.53
C GLN A 193 7.16 11.77 27.51
N SER A 194 6.46 10.74 27.01
CA SER A 194 5.01 10.68 26.97
C SER A 194 4.53 9.23 26.97
N ALA A 195 3.40 8.96 27.62
CA ALA A 195 2.72 7.69 27.51
C ALA A 195 1.20 7.85 27.60
N SER A 196 0.47 7.08 26.81
CA SER A 196 -0.99 7.09 26.76
C SER A 196 -1.56 5.72 26.39
N ILE A 197 -2.80 5.46 26.79
CA ILE A 197 -3.60 4.34 26.28
C ILE A 197 -4.67 4.93 25.38
N TRP A 198 -4.63 4.54 24.11
CA TRP A 198 -5.60 4.97 23.12
C TRP A 198 -6.62 3.90 22.83
N ILE A 199 -7.88 4.31 22.68
CA ILE A 199 -8.98 3.46 22.26
C ILE A 199 -9.36 3.79 20.83
N THR A 200 -9.39 2.80 19.94
CA THR A 200 -9.73 2.98 18.52
C THR A 200 -10.83 2.03 18.07
N ASP A 201 -11.60 2.45 17.06
CA ASP A 201 -12.45 1.51 16.32
C ASP A 201 -11.63 0.63 15.36
N LEU A 202 -12.26 -0.38 14.74
CA LEU A 202 -11.58 -1.29 13.80
C LEU A 202 -11.05 -0.59 12.53
N ASN A 203 -11.49 0.64 12.25
CA ASN A 203 -10.98 1.43 11.13
C ASN A 203 -9.79 2.32 11.57
N GLY A 204 -9.36 2.24 12.83
CA GLY A 204 -8.23 2.99 13.38
C GLY A 204 -8.58 4.39 13.89
N ASN A 205 -9.86 4.80 13.91
CA ASN A 205 -10.22 6.13 14.40
C ASN A 205 -10.11 6.18 15.94
N LEU A 206 -9.40 7.19 16.45
CA LEU A 206 -9.33 7.47 17.88
C LEU A 206 -10.71 7.78 18.45
N LYS A 207 -11.04 7.15 19.56
CA LYS A 207 -12.28 7.35 20.32
C LYS A 207 -12.04 7.92 21.71
N ALA A 208 -10.92 7.55 22.32
CA ALA A 208 -10.53 8.08 23.62
C ALA A 208 -9.02 7.98 23.80
N ASP A 209 -8.47 8.94 24.54
CA ASP A 209 -7.07 9.00 24.94
C ASP A 209 -6.99 9.13 26.46
N TYR A 210 -6.26 8.22 27.08
CA TYR A 210 -5.98 8.22 28.51
C TYR A 210 -4.48 8.36 28.73
N GLY A 211 -4.02 9.56 29.07
CA GLY A 211 -2.64 9.81 29.47
C GLY A 211 -2.28 8.97 30.71
N VAL A 212 -1.10 8.35 30.69
CA VAL A 212 -0.57 7.57 31.82
C VAL A 212 0.79 8.11 32.23
N GLU A 213 0.90 8.48 33.50
CA GLU A 213 2.15 9.02 34.04
C GLU A 213 2.96 7.93 34.73
N ASP A 214 2.31 7.06 35.51
CA ASP A 214 2.99 6.02 36.27
C ASP A 214 3.57 4.93 35.36
N LEU A 215 4.67 4.30 35.78
CA LEU A 215 5.25 3.17 35.02
C LEU A 215 4.40 1.90 35.11
N ARG A 216 3.42 1.86 36.01
CA ARG A 216 2.48 0.74 36.17
C ARG A 216 1.21 1.26 36.83
N GLY A 217 0.07 0.85 36.31
CA GLY A 217 -1.22 1.24 36.88
C GLY A 217 -2.38 0.60 36.13
N GLU A 218 -3.56 1.18 36.29
CA GLU A 218 -4.74 0.80 35.54
C GLU A 218 -5.46 2.05 35.03
N VAL A 219 -6.05 1.97 33.85
CA VAL A 219 -6.93 2.99 33.28
C VAL A 219 -8.37 2.50 33.33
N THR A 220 -9.28 3.34 33.82
CA THR A 220 -10.72 3.05 33.78
C THR A 220 -11.35 3.66 32.54
N VAL A 221 -12.03 2.83 31.75
CA VAL A 221 -12.70 3.22 30.51
C VAL A 221 -14.20 3.09 30.67
N SER A 222 -14.94 4.16 30.38
CA SER A 222 -16.40 4.17 30.39
C SER A 222 -16.97 3.94 29.00
N SER A 223 -18.01 3.12 28.90
CA SER A 223 -18.77 2.88 27.67
C SER A 223 -19.75 4.01 27.33
N ALA A 224 -19.98 4.99 28.23
CA ALA A 224 -21.02 6.01 28.04
C ALA A 224 -20.85 6.86 26.77
N ALA A 225 -19.61 7.06 26.31
CA ALA A 225 -19.28 7.83 25.10
C ALA A 225 -19.02 6.96 23.87
N LEU A 226 -19.15 5.64 23.98
CA LEU A 226 -18.78 4.67 22.95
C LEU A 226 -19.98 3.82 22.54
N GLN A 227 -20.16 3.58 21.24
CA GLN A 227 -21.23 2.69 20.76
C GLN A 227 -20.86 1.22 21.05
N PRO A 228 -21.84 0.33 21.28
CA PRO A 228 -21.60 -1.11 21.34
C PRO A 228 -20.83 -1.61 20.11
N GLY A 229 -19.82 -2.45 20.34
CA GLY A 229 -18.94 -2.89 19.27
C GLY A 229 -17.59 -3.42 19.74
N ILE A 230 -16.73 -3.72 18.77
CA ILE A 230 -15.36 -4.18 18.98
C ILE A 230 -14.42 -2.98 18.83
N TYR A 231 -13.53 -2.82 19.80
CA TYR A 231 -12.51 -1.78 19.81
C TYR A 231 -11.12 -2.39 20.05
N LEU A 232 -10.10 -1.67 19.61
CA LEU A 232 -8.72 -1.92 19.99
C LEU A 232 -8.29 -0.88 21.03
N TYR A 233 -7.38 -1.27 21.91
CA TYR A 233 -6.70 -0.34 22.79
C TYR A 233 -5.20 -0.59 22.77
N SER A 234 -4.44 0.49 22.65
CA SER A 234 -2.99 0.47 22.41
C SER A 234 -2.27 1.33 23.43
N LEU A 235 -1.18 0.80 24.00
CA LEU A 235 -0.27 1.57 24.85
C LEU A 235 0.74 2.24 23.95
N ILE A 236 0.81 3.56 23.99
CA ILE A 236 1.73 4.39 23.23
C ILE A 236 2.77 4.94 24.19
N ILE A 237 4.05 4.79 23.87
CA ILE A 237 5.16 5.34 24.67
C ILE A 237 6.06 6.09 23.70
N ASN A 238 6.32 7.37 23.96
CA ASN A 238 7.12 8.26 23.12
C ASN A 238 6.69 8.30 21.65
N GLY A 239 5.39 8.12 21.37
CA GLY A 239 4.89 8.07 20.01
C GLY A 239 5.16 6.75 19.29
N GLU A 240 5.40 5.65 19.99
CA GLU A 240 5.45 4.29 19.42
C GLU A 240 4.46 3.36 20.13
N VAL A 241 3.83 2.46 19.38
CA VAL A 241 2.91 1.45 19.93
C VAL A 241 3.72 0.36 20.64
N ALA A 242 3.55 0.23 21.96
CA ALA A 242 4.22 -0.75 22.80
C ALA A 242 3.46 -2.09 22.87
N ASP A 243 2.14 -2.07 23.02
CA ASP A 243 1.27 -3.26 22.99
C ASP A 243 -0.13 -2.84 22.49
N THR A 244 -0.91 -3.80 21.98
CA THR A 244 -2.30 -3.58 21.55
C THR A 244 -3.17 -4.78 21.88
N LYS A 245 -4.37 -4.53 22.38
CA LYS A 245 -5.36 -5.56 22.70
C LYS A 245 -6.76 -5.16 22.24
N LYS A 246 -7.68 -6.12 22.33
CA LYS A 246 -9.07 -5.97 21.91
C LYS A 246 -9.99 -5.93 23.13
N MET A 247 -10.98 -5.05 23.08
CA MET A 247 -12.11 -5.04 24.00
C MET A 247 -13.44 -5.08 23.25
N VAL A 248 -14.50 -5.49 23.95
CA VAL A 248 -15.86 -5.56 23.43
C VAL A 248 -16.80 -4.81 24.35
N ILE A 249 -17.54 -3.86 23.79
CA ILE A 249 -18.61 -3.10 24.46
C ILE A 249 -19.95 -3.70 24.04
N LYS A 250 -20.83 -3.99 25.01
CA LYS A 250 -22.19 -4.47 24.77
C LYS A 250 -23.21 -3.35 24.69
#